data_AF-A0A1W2BBF5-F1
#
_entry.id   AF-A0A1W2BBF5-F1
#
_cell.length_a   1.000
_cell.length_b   1.000
_cell.length_c   1.000
_cell.angle_alpha   90.00
_cell.angle_beta   90.00
_cell.angle_gamma   90.00
#
_symmetry.space_group_name_H-M   'P 1'
#
loop_
_entity.id
_entity.type
_entity.pdbx_description
1 polymer ?
#
loop_
_entity_poly.entity_id
_entity_poly.type
_entity_poly.pdbx_seq_one_letter_code
_entity_poly.pdbx_strand_id
1 'polypeptide(L)'
;MSDFEITVTEMPANKLPDYISALDQVTRDWTDRAAHGECPWVCADCCYTFNEGMPDQCCHGLQECTEIIKRDKLRAMREGNEPS
;
A
#
# COMPACT_ATOMS: atom_id res chain seq x y z
N MET A 1 -34.21 -3.14 -4.59
CA MET A 1 -32.92 -3.35 -3.89
C MET A 1 -32.40 -4.66 -4.41
N SER A 2 -31.30 -4.67 -5.18
CA SER A 2 -30.76 -5.91 -5.74
C SER A 2 -30.17 -6.74 -4.61
N ASP A 3 -30.52 -8.02 -4.56
CA ASP A 3 -29.89 -8.97 -3.67
C ASP A 3 -28.41 -9.08 -4.07
N PHE A 4 -27.51 -8.57 -3.24
CA PHE A 4 -26.07 -8.79 -3.43
C PHE A 4 -25.76 -10.21 -3.00
N GLU A 5 -25.32 -11.04 -3.95
CA GLU A 5 -24.83 -12.38 -3.68
C GLU A 5 -23.51 -12.27 -2.89
N ILE A 6 -23.53 -12.67 -1.63
CA ILE A 6 -22.35 -12.67 -0.76
C ILE A 6 -21.76 -14.07 -0.76
N THR A 7 -20.53 -14.20 -1.27
CA THR A 7 -19.74 -15.44 -1.16
C THR A 7 -18.76 -15.31 -0.01
N VAL A 8 -18.85 -16.24 0.95
CA VAL A 8 -17.88 -16.36 2.05
C VAL A 8 -16.91 -17.49 1.74
N THR A 9 -15.62 -17.18 1.77
CA THR A 9 -14.55 -18.18 1.59
C THR A 9 -13.96 -18.52 2.94
N GLU A 10 -14.11 -19.77 3.37
CA GLU A 10 -13.51 -20.30 4.60
C GLU A 10 -12.04 -20.69 4.37
N MET A 11 -11.19 -20.42 5.36
CA MET A 11 -9.77 -20.82 5.36
C MET A 11 -9.43 -21.56 6.65
N PRO A 12 -8.73 -22.70 6.59
CA PRO A 12 -8.18 -23.36 7.77
C PRO A 12 -7.27 -22.44 8.58
N ALA A 13 -7.43 -22.40 9.90
CA ALA A 13 -6.67 -21.49 10.77
C ALA A 13 -5.14 -21.65 10.65
N ASN A 14 -4.65 -22.85 10.37
CA ASN A 14 -3.22 -23.10 10.17
C ASN A 14 -2.66 -22.51 8.86
N LYS A 15 -3.51 -22.07 7.92
CA LYS A 15 -3.12 -21.38 6.69
C LYS A 15 -3.13 -19.86 6.81
N LEU A 16 -3.71 -19.32 7.89
CA LEU A 16 -3.78 -17.88 8.13
C LEU A 16 -2.41 -17.18 8.14
N PRO A 17 -1.34 -17.72 8.79
CA PRO A 17 -0.05 -17.05 8.81
C PRO A 17 0.57 -16.86 7.42
N ASP A 18 0.48 -17.90 6.57
CA ASP A 18 0.98 -17.86 5.19
C ASP A 18 0.20 -16.82 4.36
N TYR A 19 -1.13 -16.77 4.56
CA TYR A 19 -1.99 -15.82 3.86
C TYR A 19 -1.70 -14.37 4.24
N ILE A 20 -1.55 -14.08 5.54
CA ILE A 20 -1.15 -12.75 6.03
C ILE A 20 0.21 -12.37 5.45
N SER A 21 1.18 -13.30 5.45
CA SER A 21 2.52 -13.04 4.91
C SER A 21 2.49 -12.70 3.42
N ALA A 22 1.63 -13.37 2.64
CA ALA A 22 1.41 -13.06 1.24
C ALA A 22 0.76 -11.68 1.04
N LEU A 23 -0.24 -11.33 1.85
CA LEU A 23 -0.87 -10.00 1.82
C LEU A 23 0.12 -8.88 2.19
N ASP A 24 0.95 -9.10 3.20
CA ASP A 24 2.01 -8.17 3.57
C ASP A 24 2.97 -7.93 2.41
N GLN A 25 3.32 -8.98 1.67
CA GLN A 25 4.17 -8.86 0.50
C GLN A 25 3.50 -8.05 -0.62
N VAL A 26 2.27 -8.41 -0.99
CA VAL A 26 1.51 -7.68 -2.02
C VAL A 26 1.35 -6.19 -1.66
N THR A 27 1.12 -5.88 -0.38
CA THR A 27 0.98 -4.50 0.09
C THR A 27 2.31 -3.74 0.02
N ARG A 28 3.42 -4.40 0.36
CA ARG A 28 4.77 -3.83 0.22
C ARG A 28 5.10 -3.54 -1.24
N ASP A 29 4.84 -4.48 -2.14
CA ASP A 29 5.10 -4.32 -3.58
C ASP A 29 4.25 -3.18 -4.16
N TRP A 30 2.97 -3.08 -3.77
CA TRP A 30 2.14 -1.94 -4.14
C TRP A 30 2.69 -0.60 -3.62
N THR A 31 3.18 -0.58 -2.38
CA THR A 31 3.77 0.64 -1.79
C THR A 31 5.03 1.08 -2.52
N ASP A 32 5.88 0.13 -2.92
CA ASP A 32 7.12 0.42 -3.63
C ASP A 32 6.82 0.94 -5.05
N ARG A 33 5.89 0.31 -5.77
CA ARG A 33 5.39 0.81 -7.07
C ARG A 33 4.77 2.21 -6.98
N ALA A 34 3.97 2.45 -5.94
CA ALA A 34 3.39 3.76 -5.68
C ALA A 34 4.47 4.81 -5.41
N ALA A 35 5.54 4.45 -4.68
CA ALA A 35 6.68 5.31 -4.42
C ALA A 35 7.48 5.67 -5.69
N HIS A 36 7.49 4.78 -6.69
CA HIS A 36 8.05 5.03 -8.02
C HIS A 36 7.11 5.78 -8.98
N GLY A 37 5.85 6.02 -8.59
CA GLY A 37 4.86 6.71 -9.43
C GLY A 37 4.16 5.81 -10.45
N GLU A 38 4.19 4.49 -10.25
CA GLU A 38 3.64 3.51 -11.21
C GLU A 38 2.17 3.15 -10.98
N CYS A 39 1.64 3.49 -9.81
CA CYS A 39 0.24 3.25 -9.46
C CYS A 39 -0.27 4.30 -8.47
N PRO A 40 -1.60 4.46 -8.34
CA PRO A 40 -2.18 5.33 -7.33
C PRO A 40 -1.76 4.93 -5.92
N TRP A 41 -1.57 5.93 -5.07
CA TRP A 41 -1.30 5.76 -3.65
C TRP A 41 -2.44 6.34 -2.82
N VAL A 42 -2.74 5.71 -1.69
CA VAL A 42 -3.68 6.25 -0.70
C VAL A 42 -2.95 6.43 0.63
N CYS A 43 -3.05 7.64 1.19
CA CYS A 43 -2.59 7.88 2.55
C CYS A 43 -3.63 7.35 3.54
N ALA A 44 -3.25 6.41 4.40
CA ALA A 44 -4.16 5.80 5.37
C ALA A 44 -4.66 6.81 6.43
N ASP A 45 -3.84 7.78 6.82
CA ASP A 45 -4.21 8.78 7.84
C ASP A 45 -5.10 9.89 7.26
N CYS A 46 -4.72 10.41 6.09
CA CYS A 46 -5.47 11.49 5.43
C CYS A 46 -6.69 10.98 4.64
N CYS A 47 -6.79 9.66 4.42
CA CYS A 47 -7.74 9.03 3.50
C CYS A 47 -7.79 9.67 2.10
N TYR A 48 -6.67 10.26 1.67
CA TYR A 48 -6.58 10.97 0.40
C TYR A 48 -5.87 10.12 -0.65
N THR A 49 -6.45 10.06 -1.84
CA THR A 49 -5.92 9.31 -2.98
C THR A 49 -5.10 10.23 -3.89
N PHE A 50 -3.87 9.82 -4.17
CA PHE A 50 -2.97 10.42 -5.14
C PHE A 50 -2.91 9.51 -6.36
N ASN A 51 -3.51 9.92 -7.47
CA ASN A 51 -3.63 9.06 -8.66
C ASN A 51 -2.30 8.89 -9.39
N GLU A 52 -1.38 9.83 -9.21
CA GLU A 52 -0.07 9.90 -9.84
C GLU A 52 1.03 9.19 -9.01
N GLY A 53 0.64 8.53 -7.91
CA GLY A 53 1.55 7.85 -6.99
C GLY A 53 1.86 8.64 -5.73
N MET A 54 2.78 8.10 -4.93
CA MET A 54 3.12 8.67 -3.63
C MET A 54 3.78 10.06 -3.81
N PRO A 55 3.24 11.14 -3.20
CA PRO A 55 3.82 12.47 -3.32
C PRO A 55 5.16 12.55 -2.56
N ASP A 56 5.91 13.65 -2.67
CA ASP A 56 7.17 13.82 -1.90
C ASP A 56 6.94 14.30 -0.46
N GLN A 57 5.75 14.84 -0.18
CA GLN A 57 5.31 15.31 1.13
C GLN A 57 3.79 15.31 1.23
N CYS A 58 3.24 15.38 2.45
CA CYS A 58 1.81 15.45 2.66
C CYS A 58 1.23 16.76 2.11
N CYS A 59 0.19 16.70 1.25
CA CYS A 59 -0.48 17.89 0.71
C CYS A 59 -1.25 18.70 1.78
N HIS A 60 -1.56 18.09 2.92
CA HIS A 60 -2.23 18.74 4.06
C HIS A 60 -1.23 19.31 5.08
N GLY A 61 0.08 19.15 4.86
CA GLY A 61 1.11 19.66 5.77
C GLY A 61 1.29 18.87 7.07
N LEU A 62 0.76 17.64 7.16
CA LEU A 62 0.96 16.77 8.32
C LEU A 62 2.37 16.19 8.32
N GLN A 63 3.10 16.40 9.43
CA GLN A 63 4.48 15.98 9.57
C GLN A 63 4.61 14.45 9.59
N GLU A 64 3.76 13.75 10.34
CA GLU A 64 3.78 12.30 10.45
C GLU A 64 3.58 11.61 9.08
N CYS A 65 2.58 12.05 8.32
CA CYS A 65 2.38 11.55 6.95
C CYS A 65 3.59 11.83 6.05
N THR A 66 4.21 13.00 6.18
CA THR A 66 5.42 13.37 5.42
C THR A 66 6.61 12.47 5.76
N GLU A 67 6.75 12.08 7.03
CA GLU A 67 7.80 11.15 7.46
C GLU A 67 7.57 9.74 6.93
N ILE A 68 6.33 9.26 6.93
CA ILE A 68 5.94 7.97 6.33
C ILE A 68 6.27 7.96 4.85
N ILE A 69 5.85 9.01 4.12
CA ILE A 69 6.13 9.17 2.69
C ILE A 69 7.63 9.07 2.40
N LYS A 70 8.44 9.85 3.15
CA LYS A 70 9.90 9.86 2.96
C LYS A 70 10.52 8.50 3.26
N ARG A 71 10.09 7.85 4.34
CA ARG A 71 10.55 6.50 4.72
C ARG A 71 10.26 5.50 3.59
N ASP A 72 9.04 5.50 3.06
CA ASP A 72 8.61 4.51 2.08
C ASP A 72 9.28 4.75 0.72
N LYS A 73 9.43 6.02 0.30
CA LYS A 73 10.27 6.36 -0.87
C LYS A 73 11.72 5.92 -0.70
N LEU A 74 12.34 6.18 0.45
CA LEU A 74 13.72 5.74 0.71
C LEU A 74 13.85 4.22 0.69
N ARG A 75 12.83 3.49 1.16
CA ARG A 75 12.80 2.02 1.11
C ARG A 75 12.72 1.51 -0.33
N ALA A 76 11.84 2.10 -1.14
CA ALA A 76 11.64 1.70 -2.54
C ALA A 76 12.87 1.97 -3.43
N MET A 77 13.74 2.90 -3.04
CA MET A 77 14.99 3.21 -3.75
C MET A 77 16.19 2.37 -3.30
N ARG A 78 16.02 1.42 -2.37
CA ARG A 78 17.10 0.50 -1.97
C ARG A 78 17.35 -0.54 -3.06
N GLU A 79 18.62 -0.90 -3.24
CA GLU A 79 19.03 -1.98 -4.14
C GLU A 79 18.28 -3.28 -3.82
N GLY A 80 17.71 -3.91 -4.86
CA GLY A 80 16.85 -5.08 -4.76
C GLY A 80 15.34 -4.79 -4.70
N ASN A 81 14.95 -3.51 -4.65
CA ASN A 81 13.54 -3.08 -4.73
C ASN A 81 13.24 -2.29 -6.01
N GLU A 82 14.14 -2.31 -7.00
CA GLU A 82 13.90 -1.63 -8.28
C GLU A 82 12.70 -2.24 -9.02
N PRO A 83 11.93 -1.42 -9.77
CA PRO A 83 10.90 -1.95 -10.63
C PRO A 83 11.50 -2.86 -11.70
N SER A 84 10.78 -3.95 -12.01
CA SER A 84 11.20 -5.00 -12.96
C SER A 84 11.05 -4.58 -14.43
#